data_AF-A0A6J4KHJ9-F1
#
_entry.id   AF-A0A6J4KHJ9-F1
#
_cell.length_a   1.000
_cell.length_b   1.000
_cell.length_c   1.000
_cell.angle_alpha   90.00
_cell.angle_beta   90.00
_cell.angle_gamma   90.00
#
_symmetry.space_group_name_H-M   'P 1'
#
loop_
_entity.id
_entity.type
_entity.pdbx_description
1 polymer ?
#
loop_
_entity_poly.entity_id
_entity_poly.type
_entity_poly.pdbx_seq_one_letter_code
_entity_poly.pdbx_strand_id
1 'polypeptide(L)'
;MSDDPRRPAAEVLDTGAGRDRATARSRAVLVVVLLALLTTAVLVLRDRDTPMSAPGPGPSAPPPGPSATSPSASGPSTGKPVVLRRGGPVPAGLGDGTLFARSAETVFRVDLATGRVTATPAPVRTRAAVSFVPGPSGILVRPADDSRGLLVPDDGAARPLRRLLAVAAQVLPATEGRLWVSELVDVRSSTFVLTSFDGTPTGGSVKEDGYFLPDGTGGLLLVDPSGVWERVRGSWRQLAAGTVLASGPRHHLLATCSGDVFCESVSLVRYDRERRRQRPVLADSDFQLPSGGTLSADGRYLASLTTDDPDPGGNGRALVLELDTARVVKQMVVPSAASGVTAAAVWSPDGRRLVGIDDGQLFVLDPATGTTTRPDLGLPPDTRLLQLALRPAASP
;
A
#
# COMPACT_ATOMS: atom_id res chain seq x y z
N MET A 1 -23.50 58.83 -38.66
CA MET A 1 -23.27 60.26 -38.39
C MET A 1 -23.47 60.45 -36.89
N SER A 2 -22.40 60.84 -36.20
CA SER A 2 -22.24 61.15 -34.76
C SER A 2 -22.43 60.00 -33.77
N ASP A 3 -21.38 59.41 -33.17
CA ASP A 3 -20.37 59.95 -32.22
C ASP A 3 -21.02 60.54 -30.95
N ASP A 4 -20.96 59.87 -29.78
CA ASP A 4 -19.84 59.74 -28.81
C ASP A 4 -20.14 60.67 -27.59
N PRO A 5 -19.48 60.63 -26.42
CA PRO A 5 -19.07 59.57 -25.47
C PRO A 5 -19.48 59.87 -23.99
N ARG A 6 -18.92 59.08 -23.06
CA ARG A 6 -18.51 59.40 -21.66
C ARG A 6 -19.51 59.09 -20.54
N ARG A 7 -19.38 57.87 -19.99
CA ARG A 7 -19.53 57.61 -18.55
C ARG A 7 -18.14 57.46 -17.93
N PRO A 8 -17.82 58.17 -16.83
CA PRO A 8 -16.52 58.09 -16.18
C PRO A 8 -16.37 56.79 -15.40
N ALA A 9 -15.14 56.28 -15.40
CA ALA A 9 -14.66 55.21 -14.53
C ALA A 9 -14.76 55.64 -13.06
N ALA A 10 -15.21 54.74 -12.20
CA ALA A 10 -15.10 54.90 -10.75
C ALA A 10 -13.62 54.77 -10.37
N GLU A 11 -13.03 55.92 -10.06
CA GLU A 11 -11.73 56.07 -9.42
C GLU A 11 -11.84 55.56 -7.98
N VAL A 12 -11.42 54.32 -7.74
CA VAL A 12 -11.24 53.78 -6.40
C VAL A 12 -9.92 54.34 -5.88
N LEU A 13 -10.01 55.30 -4.96
CA LEU A 13 -8.90 55.75 -4.13
C LEU A 13 -8.36 54.56 -3.33
N ASP A 14 -7.21 54.02 -3.74
CA ASP A 14 -6.38 53.16 -2.92
C ASP A 14 -5.53 54.05 -2.00
N THR A 15 -6.00 54.25 -0.78
CA THR A 15 -5.25 54.95 0.27
C THR A 15 -4.09 54.08 0.72
N GLY A 16 -2.91 54.35 0.16
CA GLY A 16 -1.64 53.80 0.61
C GLY A 16 -1.39 54.14 2.08
N ALA A 17 -1.49 53.13 2.95
CA ALA A 17 -0.98 53.16 4.30
C ALA A 17 -0.43 51.78 4.68
N GLY A 18 0.89 51.69 4.87
CA GLY A 18 1.48 50.63 5.70
C GLY A 18 2.51 49.70 5.05
N ARG A 19 3.45 50.19 4.25
CA ARG A 19 4.64 49.39 3.87
C ARG A 19 5.74 49.31 4.93
N ASP A 20 5.65 50.06 6.03
CA ASP A 20 6.71 50.09 7.05
C ASP A 20 6.54 49.10 8.21
N ARG A 21 5.40 48.37 8.30
CA ARG A 21 5.19 47.37 9.37
C ARG A 21 5.59 45.93 8.98
N ALA A 22 5.73 45.63 7.69
CA ALA A 22 6.06 44.28 7.21
C ALA A 22 7.55 43.92 7.41
N THR A 23 8.46 44.90 7.31
CA THR A 23 9.91 44.69 7.44
C THR A 23 10.36 44.50 8.90
N ALA A 24 9.64 45.08 9.87
CA ALA A 24 9.93 44.90 11.29
C ALA A 24 9.60 43.47 11.79
N ARG A 25 8.50 42.88 11.31
CA ARG A 25 8.11 41.51 11.69
C ARG A 25 9.02 40.45 11.09
N SER A 26 9.51 40.64 9.85
CA SER A 26 10.41 39.66 9.23
C SER A 26 11.78 39.61 9.92
N ARG A 27 12.28 40.76 10.40
CA ARG A 27 13.53 40.83 11.18
C ARG A 27 13.41 40.18 12.55
N ALA A 28 12.26 40.32 13.21
CA ALA A 28 12.01 39.64 14.50
C ALA A 28 11.99 38.12 14.35
N VAL A 29 11.34 37.59 13.31
CA VAL A 29 11.32 36.14 13.04
C VAL A 29 12.72 35.61 12.72
N LEU A 30 13.51 36.34 11.92
CA LEU A 30 14.89 35.94 11.59
C LEU A 30 15.78 35.87 12.84
N VAL A 31 15.64 36.82 13.77
CA VAL A 31 16.39 36.84 15.04
C VAL A 31 16.02 35.66 15.94
N VAL A 32 14.72 35.30 16.03
CA VAL A 32 14.27 34.14 16.81
C VAL A 32 14.80 32.83 16.22
N VAL A 33 14.76 32.68 14.89
CA VAL A 33 15.31 31.49 14.22
C VAL A 33 16.82 31.38 14.41
N LEU A 34 17.56 32.49 14.30
CA LEU A 34 19.01 32.52 14.56
C LEU A 34 19.32 32.15 16.01
N LEU A 35 18.58 32.68 16.98
CA LEU A 35 18.73 32.31 18.40
C LEU A 35 18.44 30.83 18.65
N ALA A 36 17.41 30.27 18.03
CA ALA A 36 17.09 28.85 18.15
C ALA A 36 18.17 27.96 17.55
N LEU A 37 18.74 28.35 16.40
CA LEU A 37 19.87 27.63 15.79
C LEU A 37 21.14 27.72 16.65
N LEU A 38 21.40 28.89 17.25
CA LEU A 38 22.56 29.09 18.12
C LEU A 38 22.44 28.29 19.42
N THR A 39 21.27 28.25 20.05
CA THR A 39 21.05 27.41 21.24
C THR A 39 21.18 25.92 20.92
N THR A 40 20.66 25.49 19.77
CA THR A 40 20.81 24.09 19.31
C THR A 40 22.28 23.75 19.04
N ALA A 41 23.03 24.64 18.39
CA ALA A 41 24.47 24.46 18.14
C ALA A 41 25.28 24.41 19.45
N VAL A 42 24.96 25.25 20.44
CA VAL A 42 25.61 25.23 21.76
C VAL A 42 25.29 23.93 22.53
N LEU A 43 24.07 23.42 22.43
CA LEU A 43 23.70 22.13 23.05
C LEU A 43 24.46 20.96 22.41
N VAL A 44 24.57 20.92 21.08
CA VAL A 44 25.33 19.88 20.37
C VAL A 44 26.83 19.96 20.66
N LEU A 45 27.38 21.17 20.84
CA LEU A 45 28.79 21.33 21.18
C LEU A 45 29.08 20.94 22.64
N ARG A 46 28.17 21.21 23.58
CA ARG A 46 28.33 20.75 24.98
C ARG A 46 28.24 19.24 25.15
N ASP A 47 27.48 18.55 24.30
CA ASP A 47 27.36 17.10 24.35
C ASP A 47 28.61 16.37 23.80
N ARG A 48 29.49 17.08 23.10
CA ARG A 48 30.76 16.54 22.60
C ARG A 48 31.90 16.58 23.62
N ASP A 49 31.73 17.28 24.73
CA ASP A 49 32.74 17.42 25.78
C ASP A 49 32.61 16.38 26.90
N THR A 50 31.75 15.36 26.79
CA THR A 50 31.84 14.21 27.69
C THR A 50 33.13 13.44 27.38
N PRO A 51 34.13 13.43 28.28
CA PRO A 51 35.37 12.69 28.04
C PRO A 51 35.04 11.21 27.95
N MET A 52 35.34 10.59 26.81
CA MET A 52 35.38 9.14 26.69
C MET A 52 36.32 8.60 27.76
N SER A 53 35.74 7.88 28.71
CA SER A 53 36.51 7.11 29.68
C SER A 53 37.32 6.08 28.89
N ALA A 54 38.65 6.17 29.03
CA ALA A 54 39.56 5.21 28.44
C ALA A 54 39.18 3.79 28.91
N PRO A 55 39.21 2.77 28.03
CA PRO A 55 38.98 1.40 28.44
C PRO A 55 40.08 1.00 29.42
N GLY A 56 39.70 0.61 30.64
CA GLY A 56 40.61 -0.04 31.57
C GLY A 56 41.14 -1.35 30.98
N PRO A 57 42.38 -1.76 31.29
CA PRO A 57 42.94 -3.03 30.83
C PRO A 57 42.08 -4.18 31.36
N GLY A 58 41.28 -4.76 30.46
CA GLY A 58 40.50 -5.95 30.75
C GLY A 58 41.41 -7.17 30.96
N PRO A 59 41.06 -8.07 31.90
CA PRO A 59 41.84 -9.27 32.18
C PRO A 59 41.97 -10.16 30.95
N SER A 60 43.17 -10.73 30.78
CA SER A 60 43.52 -11.69 29.72
C SER A 60 42.47 -12.79 29.55
N ALA A 61 42.02 -12.95 28.31
CA ALA A 61 41.08 -14.00 27.90
C ALA A 61 41.63 -15.41 28.23
N PRO A 62 40.81 -16.31 28.78
CA PRO A 62 41.14 -17.72 28.90
C PRO A 62 41.20 -18.41 27.51
N PRO A 63 41.93 -19.52 27.39
CA PRO A 63 42.14 -20.21 26.13
C PRO A 63 40.83 -20.70 25.48
N PRO A 64 40.78 -20.80 24.15
CA PRO A 64 39.58 -21.21 23.41
C PRO A 64 39.18 -22.64 23.81
N GLY A 65 38.03 -22.75 24.47
CA GLY A 65 37.36 -24.03 24.66
C GLY A 65 36.87 -24.59 23.32
N PRO A 66 36.73 -25.92 23.19
CA PRO A 66 36.30 -26.57 21.96
C PRO A 66 34.95 -26.00 21.50
N SER A 67 34.92 -25.50 20.27
CA SER A 67 33.74 -24.96 19.61
C SER A 67 32.58 -25.96 19.71
N ALA A 68 31.62 -25.66 20.58
CA ALA A 68 30.35 -26.37 20.61
C ALA A 68 29.67 -26.12 19.26
N THR A 69 29.58 -27.18 18.45
CA THR A 69 28.81 -27.24 17.21
C THR A 69 27.39 -26.75 17.53
N SER A 70 27.08 -25.51 17.15
CA SER A 70 25.74 -24.98 17.32
C SER A 70 24.79 -25.86 16.50
N PRO A 71 23.69 -26.37 17.09
CA PRO A 71 22.73 -27.17 16.37
C PRO A 71 22.21 -26.31 15.20
N SER A 72 22.40 -26.81 13.98
CA SER A 72 21.80 -26.20 12.80
C SER A 72 20.30 -26.11 13.05
N ALA A 73 19.80 -24.88 13.24
CA ALA A 73 18.39 -24.62 13.42
C ALA A 73 17.65 -25.21 12.22
N SER A 74 16.93 -26.30 12.45
CA SER A 74 16.03 -26.93 11.50
C SER A 74 15.10 -25.84 10.98
N GLY A 75 15.30 -25.43 9.73
CA GLY A 75 14.46 -24.41 9.11
C GLY A 75 12.99 -24.81 9.20
N PRO A 76 12.06 -23.84 9.23
CA PRO A 76 10.64 -24.13 9.25
C PRO A 76 10.27 -25.16 8.18
N SER A 77 9.65 -26.27 8.61
CA SER A 77 9.25 -27.36 7.72
C SER A 77 8.20 -26.85 6.73
N THR A 78 8.49 -26.96 5.43
CA THR A 78 7.56 -26.63 4.35
C THR A 78 6.82 -27.91 3.97
N GLY A 79 5.65 -28.11 4.58
CA GLY A 79 4.80 -29.27 4.31
C GLY A 79 4.17 -29.24 2.91
N LYS A 80 3.72 -30.41 2.44
CA LYS A 80 2.91 -30.50 1.21
C LYS A 80 1.53 -29.84 1.42
N PRO A 81 0.88 -29.33 0.37
CA PRO A 81 -0.48 -28.83 0.45
C PRO A 81 -1.45 -29.90 0.96
N VAL A 82 -2.38 -29.50 1.82
CA VAL A 82 -3.48 -30.32 2.33
C VAL A 82 -4.80 -29.79 1.81
N VAL A 83 -5.67 -30.66 1.31
CA VAL A 83 -7.03 -30.28 0.89
C VAL A 83 -7.92 -30.25 2.13
N LEU A 84 -8.36 -29.05 2.53
CA LEU A 84 -9.30 -28.88 3.65
C LEU A 84 -10.75 -29.14 3.21
N ARG A 85 -11.08 -28.68 1.99
CA ARG A 85 -12.40 -28.83 1.41
C ARG A 85 -12.27 -29.20 -0.07
N ARG A 86 -12.96 -30.27 -0.50
CA ARG A 86 -12.88 -30.75 -1.89
C ARG A 86 -13.73 -29.93 -2.86
N GLY A 87 -14.78 -29.29 -2.36
CA GLY A 87 -15.67 -28.41 -3.12
C GLY A 87 -16.82 -27.92 -2.24
N GLY A 88 -17.63 -27.02 -2.77
CA GLY A 88 -18.79 -26.47 -2.06
C GLY A 88 -19.24 -25.13 -2.64
N PRO A 89 -20.36 -24.59 -2.16
CA PRO A 89 -20.84 -23.29 -2.64
C PRO A 89 -19.80 -22.21 -2.33
N VAL A 90 -19.44 -21.46 -3.36
CA VAL A 90 -18.72 -20.19 -3.25
C VAL A 90 -19.79 -19.09 -3.30
N PRO A 91 -19.67 -18.01 -2.51
CA PRO A 91 -20.58 -16.88 -2.60
C PRO A 91 -20.73 -16.41 -4.05
N ALA A 92 -21.97 -16.28 -4.49
CA ALA A 92 -22.27 -15.90 -5.87
C ALA A 92 -21.69 -14.52 -6.22
N GLY A 93 -21.21 -14.38 -7.45
CA GLY A 93 -20.70 -13.11 -7.99
C GLY A 93 -19.22 -12.83 -7.72
N LEU A 94 -18.43 -13.79 -7.22
CA LEU A 94 -16.97 -13.64 -7.14
C LEU A 94 -16.27 -13.88 -8.48
N GLY A 95 -16.96 -14.47 -9.45
CA GLY A 95 -16.39 -14.89 -10.74
C GLY A 95 -15.47 -16.09 -10.62
N ASP A 96 -14.82 -16.44 -11.74
CA ASP A 96 -13.82 -17.51 -11.78
C ASP A 96 -12.44 -16.99 -11.36
N GLY A 97 -11.63 -17.88 -10.79
CA GLY A 97 -10.25 -17.57 -10.41
C GLY A 97 -9.85 -18.24 -9.11
N THR A 98 -8.82 -17.67 -8.49
CA THR A 98 -8.24 -18.18 -7.25
C THR A 98 -8.11 -17.06 -6.23
N LEU A 99 -8.81 -17.20 -5.11
CA LEU A 99 -8.59 -16.35 -3.94
C LEU A 99 -7.51 -16.98 -3.07
N PHE A 100 -6.50 -16.19 -2.73
CA PHE A 100 -5.49 -16.55 -1.75
C PHE A 100 -5.76 -15.79 -0.46
N ALA A 101 -5.62 -16.48 0.66
CA ALA A 101 -5.65 -15.90 1.99
C ALA A 101 -4.43 -16.39 2.77
N ARG A 102 -3.90 -15.54 3.65
CA ARG A 102 -2.70 -15.86 4.44
C ARG A 102 -2.99 -15.72 5.92
N SER A 103 -2.51 -16.66 6.73
CA SER A 103 -2.29 -16.50 8.17
C SER A 103 -0.78 -16.35 8.46
N ALA A 104 -0.39 -16.31 9.74
CA ALA A 104 1.03 -16.29 10.10
C ALA A 104 1.80 -17.56 9.65
N GLU A 105 1.09 -18.68 9.51
CA GLU A 105 1.70 -20.02 9.32
C GLU A 105 1.33 -20.68 7.99
N THR A 106 0.29 -20.21 7.31
CA THR A 106 -0.35 -20.95 6.22
C THR A 106 -0.85 -20.02 5.14
N VAL A 107 -0.70 -20.43 3.89
CA VAL A 107 -1.40 -19.86 2.75
C VAL A 107 -2.55 -20.79 2.37
N PHE A 108 -3.74 -20.24 2.35
CA PHE A 108 -4.96 -20.88 1.88
C PHE A 108 -5.22 -20.45 0.44
N ARG A 109 -5.60 -21.40 -0.39
CA ARG A 109 -6.00 -21.21 -1.77
C ARG A 109 -7.43 -21.70 -1.93
N VAL A 110 -8.31 -20.83 -2.38
CA VAL A 110 -9.72 -21.11 -2.65
C VAL A 110 -9.93 -21.00 -4.16
N ASP A 111 -10.26 -22.12 -4.78
CA ASP A 111 -10.72 -22.16 -6.16
C ASP A 111 -12.17 -21.66 -6.19
N LEU A 112 -12.42 -20.54 -6.87
CA LEU A 112 -13.72 -19.87 -6.84
C LEU A 112 -14.78 -20.56 -7.70
N ALA A 113 -14.37 -21.38 -8.67
CA ALA A 113 -15.28 -22.12 -9.54
C ALA A 113 -15.82 -23.37 -8.82
N THR A 114 -14.97 -24.05 -8.05
CA THR A 114 -15.30 -25.33 -7.40
C THR A 114 -15.55 -25.22 -5.90
N GLY A 115 -15.11 -24.14 -5.28
CA GLY A 115 -15.08 -23.97 -3.83
C GLY A 115 -14.05 -24.85 -3.13
N ARG A 116 -13.13 -25.47 -3.86
CA ARG A 116 -12.05 -26.27 -3.28
C ARG A 116 -11.11 -25.37 -2.47
N VAL A 117 -10.76 -25.81 -1.26
CA VAL A 117 -9.84 -25.11 -0.36
C VAL A 117 -8.63 -25.98 -0.09
N THR A 118 -7.44 -25.46 -0.38
CA THR A 118 -6.15 -26.10 -0.05
C THR A 118 -5.33 -25.21 0.87
N ALA A 119 -4.70 -25.80 1.88
CA ALA A 119 -3.82 -25.14 2.83
C ALA A 119 -2.39 -25.61 2.62
N THR A 120 -1.45 -24.67 2.44
CA THR A 120 -0.03 -24.96 2.30
C THR A 120 0.73 -24.31 3.47
N PRO A 121 1.46 -25.08 4.30
CA PRO A 121 2.33 -24.52 5.33
C PRO A 121 3.34 -23.55 4.71
N ALA A 122 3.31 -22.30 5.16
CA ALA A 122 4.11 -21.20 4.64
C ALA A 122 4.37 -20.17 5.76
N PRO A 123 5.18 -20.54 6.77
CA PRO A 123 5.37 -19.72 7.94
C PRO A 123 6.14 -18.44 7.62
N VAL A 124 5.51 -17.30 7.90
CA VAL A 124 6.07 -15.96 7.71
C VAL A 124 5.70 -15.11 8.92
N ARG A 125 6.55 -15.21 9.94
CA ARG A 125 6.42 -14.48 11.21
C ARG A 125 7.18 -13.16 11.15
N THR A 126 6.51 -12.11 10.71
CA THR A 126 7.06 -10.75 10.65
C THR A 126 6.02 -9.76 11.14
N ARG A 127 6.51 -8.63 11.64
CA ARG A 127 5.69 -7.42 11.90
C ARG A 127 5.81 -6.39 10.76
N ALA A 128 6.73 -6.59 9.83
CA ALA A 128 6.90 -5.74 8.67
C ALA A 128 5.78 -5.97 7.64
N ALA A 129 5.63 -5.01 6.73
CA ALA A 129 4.76 -5.16 5.57
C ALA A 129 5.13 -6.43 4.78
N VAL A 130 4.12 -7.10 4.22
CA VAL A 130 4.32 -8.29 3.39
C VAL A 130 3.71 -8.06 2.02
N SER A 131 4.54 -8.18 0.99
CA SER A 131 4.08 -8.26 -0.40
C SER A 131 3.47 -9.64 -0.64
N PHE A 132 2.17 -9.68 -0.97
CA PHE A 132 1.40 -10.90 -1.19
C PHE A 132 0.81 -10.89 -2.59
N VAL A 133 1.60 -11.38 -3.55
CA VAL A 133 1.36 -11.12 -4.98
C VAL A 133 1.05 -12.43 -5.71
N PRO A 134 -0.18 -12.60 -6.23
CA PRO A 134 -0.55 -13.80 -6.96
C PRO A 134 0.16 -13.81 -8.33
N GLY A 135 0.63 -14.99 -8.73
CA GLY A 135 1.28 -15.22 -10.02
C GLY A 135 0.60 -16.31 -10.83
N PRO A 136 1.13 -16.63 -12.03
CA PRO A 136 0.52 -17.60 -12.93
C PRO A 136 0.36 -19.01 -12.33
N SER A 137 1.24 -19.41 -11.42
CA SER A 137 1.31 -20.79 -10.89
C SER A 137 1.44 -20.87 -9.36
N GLY A 138 0.99 -19.84 -8.64
CA GLY A 138 1.03 -19.79 -7.19
C GLY A 138 0.97 -18.36 -6.65
N ILE A 139 1.47 -18.16 -5.43
CA ILE A 139 1.54 -16.84 -4.80
C ILE A 139 2.89 -16.60 -4.14
N LEU A 140 3.38 -15.38 -4.28
CA LEU A 140 4.60 -14.90 -3.63
C LEU A 140 4.25 -14.24 -2.30
N VAL A 141 5.03 -14.55 -1.26
CA VAL A 141 4.95 -13.97 0.08
C VAL A 141 6.32 -13.40 0.45
N ARG A 142 6.48 -12.07 0.41
CA ARG A 142 7.75 -11.41 0.70
C ARG A 142 7.60 -10.33 1.79
N PRO A 143 8.10 -10.60 3.01
CA PRO A 143 8.29 -9.56 4.03
C PRO A 143 9.17 -8.43 3.52
N ALA A 144 8.97 -7.21 4.03
CA ALA A 144 9.82 -6.06 3.71
C ALA A 144 11.13 -6.04 4.53
N ASP A 145 11.23 -6.86 5.58
CA ASP A 145 12.42 -7.03 6.40
C ASP A 145 13.35 -8.16 5.88
N ASP A 146 14.37 -8.51 6.64
CA ASP A 146 15.33 -9.58 6.31
C ASP A 146 14.75 -11.00 6.46
N SER A 147 13.48 -11.14 6.85
CA SER A 147 12.84 -12.45 6.99
C SER A 147 12.73 -13.15 5.64
N ARG A 148 13.02 -14.45 5.61
CA ARG A 148 12.96 -15.26 4.38
C ARG A 148 11.55 -15.22 3.77
N GLY A 149 11.44 -14.74 2.52
CA GLY A 149 10.22 -14.84 1.72
C GLY A 149 10.03 -16.23 1.09
N LEU A 150 8.79 -16.52 0.69
CA LEU A 150 8.36 -17.81 0.14
C LEU A 150 7.62 -17.63 -1.19
N LEU A 151 7.83 -18.57 -2.11
CA LEU A 151 6.90 -18.84 -3.20
C LEU A 151 6.08 -20.07 -2.81
N VAL A 152 4.76 -19.96 -2.85
CA VAL A 152 3.82 -21.05 -2.59
C VAL A 152 3.21 -21.47 -3.93
N PRO A 153 3.71 -22.55 -4.55
CA PRO A 153 3.12 -23.05 -5.79
C PRO A 153 1.70 -23.55 -5.56
N ASP A 154 0.89 -23.51 -6.61
CA ASP A 154 -0.49 -23.97 -6.60
C ASP A 154 -0.65 -25.39 -6.00
N ASP A 155 0.13 -26.35 -6.48
CA ASP A 155 0.03 -27.76 -6.07
C ASP A 155 1.33 -28.31 -5.44
N GLY A 156 2.14 -27.41 -4.87
CA GLY A 156 3.47 -27.74 -4.35
C GLY A 156 3.72 -27.20 -2.94
N ALA A 157 4.74 -27.74 -2.28
CA ALA A 157 5.21 -27.21 -1.01
C ALA A 157 5.78 -25.78 -1.20
N ALA A 158 5.64 -24.94 -0.19
CA ALA A 158 6.28 -23.63 -0.17
C ALA A 158 7.80 -23.78 -0.32
N ARG A 159 8.42 -22.86 -1.06
CA ARG A 159 9.87 -22.86 -1.27
C ARG A 159 10.46 -21.48 -1.07
N PRO A 160 11.70 -21.35 -0.56
CA PRO A 160 12.35 -20.05 -0.41
C PRO A 160 12.41 -19.29 -1.74
N LEU A 161 12.20 -17.97 -1.67
CA LEU A 161 12.48 -17.08 -2.80
C LEU A 161 13.96 -17.11 -3.17
N ARG A 162 14.27 -16.82 -4.44
CA ARG A 162 15.61 -16.86 -5.01
C ARG A 162 15.89 -15.56 -5.77
N ARG A 163 17.17 -15.31 -6.06
CA ARG A 163 17.63 -14.17 -6.87
C ARG A 163 17.13 -12.85 -6.27
N LEU A 164 16.72 -11.87 -7.09
CA LEU A 164 16.25 -10.57 -6.63
C LEU A 164 15.08 -10.66 -5.63
N LEU A 165 14.21 -11.66 -5.78
CA LEU A 165 13.07 -11.87 -4.87
C LEU A 165 13.48 -12.27 -3.45
N ALA A 166 14.70 -12.78 -3.25
CA ALA A 166 15.19 -13.17 -1.93
C ALA A 166 15.54 -11.97 -1.05
N VAL A 167 15.88 -10.82 -1.66
CA VAL A 167 16.36 -9.61 -0.98
C VAL A 167 15.46 -8.39 -1.19
N ALA A 168 14.43 -8.51 -2.05
CA ALA A 168 13.53 -7.42 -2.39
C ALA A 168 12.87 -6.77 -1.16
N ALA A 169 12.90 -5.45 -1.04
CA ALA A 169 12.14 -4.74 0.00
C ALA A 169 10.63 -4.70 -0.30
N GLN A 170 10.27 -4.66 -1.58
CA GLN A 170 8.89 -4.61 -2.04
C GLN A 170 8.74 -5.36 -3.36
N VAL A 171 7.61 -6.04 -3.52
CA VAL A 171 7.22 -6.72 -4.76
C VAL A 171 5.82 -6.25 -5.14
N LEU A 172 5.69 -5.69 -6.34
CA LEU A 172 4.41 -5.21 -6.89
C LEU A 172 4.01 -6.05 -8.11
N PRO A 173 2.71 -6.28 -8.34
CA PRO A 173 2.25 -7.00 -9.53
C PRO A 173 2.58 -6.22 -10.81
N ALA A 174 2.96 -6.94 -11.86
CA ALA A 174 3.09 -6.40 -13.21
C ALA A 174 2.22 -7.20 -14.21
N THR A 175 2.19 -6.75 -15.47
CA THR A 175 1.46 -7.45 -16.54
C THR A 175 2.09 -8.80 -16.89
N GLU A 176 1.29 -9.70 -17.47
CA GLU A 176 1.75 -10.96 -18.08
C GLU A 176 2.46 -11.89 -17.08
N GLY A 177 2.04 -11.85 -15.81
CA GLY A 177 2.66 -12.69 -14.78
C GLY A 177 4.10 -12.30 -14.48
N ARG A 178 4.44 -11.01 -14.60
CA ARG A 178 5.71 -10.43 -14.14
C ARG A 178 5.52 -9.67 -12.83
N LEU A 179 6.65 -9.22 -12.28
CA LEU A 179 6.73 -8.52 -11.01
C LEU A 179 7.61 -7.28 -11.15
N TRP A 180 7.24 -6.19 -10.50
CA TRP A 180 8.13 -5.09 -10.22
C TRP A 180 8.78 -5.34 -8.85
N VAL A 181 10.11 -5.40 -8.81
CA VAL A 181 10.88 -5.74 -7.61
C VAL A 181 11.77 -4.57 -7.22
N SER A 182 11.64 -4.09 -5.97
CA SER A 182 12.50 -3.03 -5.43
C SER A 182 13.87 -3.60 -5.06
N GLU A 183 14.95 -3.04 -5.62
CA GLU A 183 16.32 -3.56 -5.42
C GLU A 183 17.00 -3.05 -4.15
N LEU A 184 16.69 -1.85 -3.68
CA LEU A 184 17.08 -1.25 -2.39
C LEU A 184 16.43 0.13 -2.32
N VAL A 185 15.87 0.48 -1.17
CA VAL A 185 15.30 1.82 -0.95
C VAL A 185 16.40 2.67 -0.33
N ASP A 186 17.06 3.51 -1.13
CA ASP A 186 17.65 4.72 -0.54
C ASP A 186 16.47 5.61 -0.12
N VAL A 187 16.57 6.32 1.00
CA VAL A 187 15.48 7.08 1.63
C VAL A 187 14.80 8.05 0.63
N ARG A 188 15.52 8.43 -0.43
CA ARG A 188 15.04 9.37 -1.45
C ARG A 188 14.75 8.76 -2.82
N SER A 189 15.37 7.63 -3.18
CA SER A 189 15.24 7.06 -4.52
C SER A 189 14.85 5.59 -4.47
N SER A 190 13.86 5.24 -5.28
CA SER A 190 13.37 3.88 -5.43
C SER A 190 13.79 3.34 -6.78
N THR A 191 14.43 2.16 -6.79
CA THR A 191 14.75 1.45 -8.03
C THR A 191 13.92 0.17 -8.12
N PHE A 192 13.11 0.05 -9.17
CA PHE A 192 12.33 -1.14 -9.47
C PHE A 192 12.80 -1.81 -10.75
N VAL A 193 12.97 -3.13 -10.69
CA VAL A 193 13.35 -3.97 -11.84
C VAL A 193 12.20 -4.90 -12.19
N LEU A 194 11.91 -5.03 -13.47
CA LEU A 194 10.90 -5.95 -13.95
C LEU A 194 11.45 -7.39 -14.00
N THR A 195 10.86 -8.30 -13.25
CA THR A 195 11.31 -9.70 -13.14
C THR A 195 10.19 -10.69 -13.44
N SER A 196 10.57 -11.93 -13.76
CA SER A 196 9.69 -13.09 -13.68
C SER A 196 9.48 -13.54 -12.22
N PHE A 197 8.53 -14.46 -11.99
CA PHE A 197 8.24 -15.02 -10.66
C PHE A 197 9.35 -15.92 -10.08
N ASP A 198 10.37 -16.27 -10.86
CA ASP A 198 11.57 -16.95 -10.37
C ASP A 198 12.70 -15.96 -9.97
N GLY A 199 12.44 -14.65 -10.10
CA GLY A 199 13.35 -13.57 -9.76
C GLY A 199 14.40 -13.25 -10.83
N THR A 200 14.23 -13.76 -12.05
CA THR A 200 15.07 -13.39 -13.19
C THR A 200 14.64 -12.02 -13.73
N PRO A 201 15.57 -11.07 -13.92
CA PRO A 201 15.27 -9.84 -14.65
C PRO A 201 14.76 -10.17 -16.06
N THR A 202 13.63 -9.57 -16.46
CA THR A 202 12.99 -9.80 -17.76
C THR A 202 12.97 -8.56 -18.65
N GLY A 203 13.50 -7.44 -18.17
CA GLY A 203 13.50 -6.20 -18.94
C GLY A 203 13.81 -4.98 -18.10
N GLY A 204 13.18 -3.87 -18.48
CA GLY A 204 13.52 -2.52 -18.01
C GLY A 204 13.48 -2.33 -16.50
N SER A 205 14.33 -1.42 -16.04
CA SER A 205 14.30 -0.86 -14.70
C SER A 205 13.71 0.55 -14.73
N VAL A 206 13.29 1.01 -13.56
CA VAL A 206 12.83 2.37 -13.30
C VAL A 206 13.52 2.83 -12.05
N LYS A 207 14.14 4.01 -12.10
CA LYS A 207 14.74 4.66 -10.95
C LYS A 207 14.26 6.10 -10.92
N GLU A 208 13.56 6.47 -9.86
CA GLU A 208 13.04 7.81 -9.66
C GLU A 208 13.13 8.19 -8.18
N ASP A 209 13.08 9.49 -7.92
CA ASP A 209 12.97 10.02 -6.57
C ASP A 209 11.51 9.96 -6.11
N GLY A 210 11.24 9.32 -4.97
CA GLY A 210 9.88 9.03 -4.49
C GLY A 210 9.63 7.55 -4.25
N TYR A 211 8.36 7.17 -4.18
CA TYR A 211 7.92 5.79 -3.98
C TYR A 211 6.93 5.34 -5.05
N PHE A 212 6.86 4.03 -5.26
CA PHE A 212 6.00 3.44 -6.28
C PHE A 212 4.79 2.74 -5.68
N LEU A 213 3.67 2.84 -6.39
CA LEU A 213 2.43 2.12 -6.10
C LEU A 213 1.96 1.39 -7.36
N PRO A 214 1.19 0.28 -7.21
CA PRO A 214 0.58 -0.36 -8.36
C PRO A 214 -0.52 0.54 -8.95
N ASP A 215 -0.56 0.64 -10.28
CA ASP A 215 -1.62 1.34 -11.00
C ASP A 215 -2.90 0.49 -11.17
N GLY A 216 -2.90 -0.76 -10.70
CA GLY A 216 -4.02 -1.70 -10.87
C GLY A 216 -4.12 -2.36 -12.26
N THR A 217 -3.26 -1.99 -13.22
CA THR A 217 -3.16 -2.60 -14.56
C THR A 217 -1.84 -3.33 -14.80
N GLY A 218 -0.93 -3.29 -13.82
CA GLY A 218 0.41 -3.92 -13.87
C GLY A 218 1.53 -2.94 -14.24
N GLY A 219 1.21 -1.65 -14.33
CA GLY A 219 2.17 -0.56 -14.34
C GLY A 219 2.46 -0.02 -12.93
N LEU A 220 3.14 1.12 -12.90
CA LEU A 220 3.53 1.81 -11.67
C LEU A 220 3.02 3.25 -11.70
N LEU A 221 2.55 3.70 -10.54
CA LEU A 221 2.41 5.11 -10.19
C LEU A 221 3.64 5.52 -9.40
N LEU A 222 4.24 6.65 -9.76
CA LEU A 222 5.26 7.32 -8.96
C LEU A 222 4.56 8.38 -8.10
N VAL A 223 4.87 8.38 -6.80
CA VAL A 223 4.43 9.42 -5.88
C VAL A 223 5.66 10.10 -5.29
N ASP A 224 5.73 11.40 -5.48
CA ASP A 224 6.80 12.27 -5.00
C ASP A 224 6.20 13.56 -4.38
N PRO A 225 7.02 14.47 -3.81
CA PRO A 225 6.50 15.71 -3.23
C PRO A 225 5.80 16.65 -4.22
N SER A 226 6.00 16.49 -5.53
CA SER A 226 5.36 17.29 -6.58
C SER A 226 4.01 16.70 -7.04
N GLY A 227 3.77 15.42 -6.78
CA GLY A 227 2.46 14.81 -6.94
C GLY A 227 2.49 13.33 -7.34
N VAL A 228 1.45 12.92 -8.05
CA VAL A 228 1.28 11.56 -8.56
C VAL A 228 1.52 11.54 -10.05
N TRP A 229 2.33 10.60 -10.52
CA TRP A 229 2.72 10.45 -11.92
C TRP A 229 2.43 9.03 -12.41
N GLU A 230 1.99 8.94 -13.66
CA GLU A 230 1.80 7.67 -14.38
C GLU A 230 2.86 7.54 -15.46
N ARG A 231 3.39 6.33 -15.64
CA ARG A 231 4.34 6.06 -16.73
C ARG A 231 3.58 5.70 -18.01
N VAL A 232 3.65 6.56 -19.02
CA VAL A 232 3.02 6.36 -20.32
C VAL A 232 4.09 6.33 -21.41
N ARG A 233 4.25 5.18 -22.08
CA ARG A 233 5.23 4.98 -23.17
C ARG A 233 6.67 5.39 -22.80
N GLY A 234 7.06 5.15 -21.55
CA GLY A 234 8.41 5.43 -21.05
C GLY A 234 8.60 6.81 -20.42
N SER A 235 7.66 7.74 -20.60
CA SER A 235 7.68 9.08 -19.98
C SER A 235 6.72 9.17 -18.81
N TRP A 236 7.04 10.02 -17.82
CA TRP A 236 6.15 10.34 -16.72
C TRP A 236 5.16 11.43 -17.11
N ARG A 237 3.91 11.22 -16.74
CA ARG A 237 2.83 12.18 -16.91
C ARG A 237 2.17 12.44 -15.56
N GLN A 238 2.15 13.69 -15.14
CA GLN A 238 1.50 14.06 -13.88
C GLN A 238 -0.01 13.81 -13.96
N LEU A 239 -0.53 13.12 -12.97
CA LEU A 239 -1.95 12.89 -12.79
C LEU A 239 -2.58 13.96 -11.91
N ALA A 240 -1.94 14.29 -10.79
CA ALA A 240 -2.40 15.30 -9.85
C ALA A 240 -1.21 15.88 -9.07
N ALA A 241 -1.31 17.15 -8.69
CA ALA A 241 -0.43 17.77 -7.70
C ALA A 241 -0.98 17.44 -6.30
N GLY A 242 -0.66 16.25 -5.79
CA GLY A 242 -1.18 15.74 -4.53
C GLY A 242 -0.87 14.25 -4.34
N THR A 243 -1.82 13.48 -3.81
CA THR A 243 -1.60 12.06 -3.48
C THR A 243 -2.65 11.14 -4.11
N VAL A 244 -2.32 9.85 -4.20
CA VAL A 244 -3.26 8.80 -4.59
C VAL A 244 -3.86 8.18 -3.34
N LEU A 245 -5.18 8.29 -3.23
CA LEU A 245 -5.93 7.72 -2.13
C LEU A 245 -6.21 6.25 -2.39
N ALA A 246 -6.55 5.88 -3.63
CA ALA A 246 -6.86 4.51 -4.00
C ALA A 246 -6.64 4.23 -5.48
N SER A 247 -6.30 2.98 -5.79
CA SER A 247 -6.17 2.48 -7.16
C SER A 247 -7.10 1.30 -7.41
N GLY A 248 -7.68 1.26 -8.60
CA GLY A 248 -8.39 0.11 -9.15
C GLY A 248 -8.03 -0.09 -10.62
N PRO A 249 -8.57 -1.13 -11.28
CA PRO A 249 -8.15 -1.53 -12.62
C PRO A 249 -8.50 -0.52 -13.73
N ARG A 250 -9.39 0.43 -13.45
CA ARG A 250 -9.88 1.43 -14.43
C ARG A 250 -9.92 2.85 -13.89
N HIS A 251 -9.67 3.01 -12.60
CA HIS A 251 -9.89 4.26 -11.89
C HIS A 251 -8.78 4.50 -10.87
N HIS A 252 -8.43 5.76 -10.67
CA HIS A 252 -7.70 6.20 -9.49
C HIS A 252 -8.52 7.25 -8.77
N LEU A 253 -8.45 7.22 -7.44
CA LEU A 253 -8.95 8.27 -6.59
C LEU A 253 -7.77 9.12 -6.16
N LEU A 254 -7.75 10.37 -6.61
CA LEU A 254 -6.65 11.29 -6.36
C LEU A 254 -7.14 12.44 -5.48
N ALA A 255 -6.32 12.84 -4.51
CA ALA A 255 -6.50 14.09 -3.79
C ALA A 255 -5.55 15.14 -4.40
N THR A 256 -6.09 16.31 -4.75
CA THR A 256 -5.28 17.46 -5.17
C THR A 256 -5.06 18.36 -3.98
N CYS A 257 -3.82 18.72 -3.70
CA CYS A 257 -3.45 19.42 -2.47
C CYS A 257 -2.67 20.69 -2.78
N SER A 258 -3.01 21.75 -2.05
CA SER A 258 -2.33 23.04 -2.13
C SER A 258 -1.25 23.08 -1.05
N GLY A 259 0.00 22.83 -1.44
CA GLY A 259 1.10 22.66 -0.48
C GLY A 259 0.96 21.39 0.36
N ASP A 260 1.61 21.36 1.52
CA ASP A 260 1.84 20.12 2.28
C ASP A 260 0.70 19.73 3.25
N VAL A 261 -0.31 20.59 3.45
CA VAL A 261 -1.21 20.47 4.62
C VAL A 261 -2.68 20.31 4.27
N PHE A 262 -3.13 20.79 3.11
CA PHE A 262 -4.57 20.81 2.78
C PHE A 262 -4.84 20.26 1.39
N CYS A 263 -5.67 19.23 1.32
CA CYS A 263 -6.21 18.71 0.07
C CYS A 263 -7.55 19.37 -0.24
N GLU A 264 -7.60 20.11 -1.34
CA GLU A 264 -8.75 20.95 -1.72
C GLU A 264 -9.86 20.13 -2.39
N SER A 265 -9.50 19.04 -3.07
CA SER A 265 -10.46 18.24 -3.81
C SER A 265 -10.06 16.78 -3.94
N VAL A 266 -11.07 15.91 -3.94
CA VAL A 266 -10.93 14.50 -4.29
C VAL A 266 -11.60 14.25 -5.63
N SER A 267 -10.87 13.58 -6.52
CA SER A 267 -11.30 13.35 -7.89
C SER A 267 -11.12 11.89 -8.28
N LEU A 268 -12.18 11.33 -8.88
CA LEU A 268 -12.12 10.04 -9.54
C LEU A 268 -11.64 10.26 -10.97
N VAL A 269 -10.48 9.68 -11.29
CA VAL A 269 -9.89 9.71 -12.63
C VAL A 269 -10.10 8.36 -13.28
N ARG A 270 -10.87 8.33 -14.37
CA ARG A 270 -11.08 7.14 -15.20
C ARG A 270 -10.08 7.11 -16.34
N TYR A 271 -9.50 5.93 -16.56
CA TYR A 271 -8.68 5.64 -17.72
C TYR A 271 -9.53 4.98 -18.80
N ASP A 272 -9.73 5.72 -19.88
CA ASP A 272 -9.99 5.14 -21.18
C ASP A 272 -8.76 5.40 -22.04
N ARG A 273 -8.34 4.45 -22.89
CA ARG A 273 -7.05 4.46 -23.62
C ARG A 273 -6.80 5.74 -24.41
N GLU A 274 -7.84 6.52 -24.70
CA GLU A 274 -7.77 7.76 -25.46
C GLU A 274 -8.22 9.01 -24.70
N ARG A 275 -8.96 8.87 -23.58
CA ARG A 275 -9.55 10.02 -22.88
C ARG A 275 -9.52 9.85 -21.36
N ARG A 276 -8.91 10.83 -20.69
CA ARG A 276 -9.03 11.01 -19.25
C ARG A 276 -10.36 11.69 -18.96
N ARG A 277 -11.18 11.08 -18.12
CA ARG A 277 -12.34 11.75 -17.51
C ARG A 277 -12.08 11.88 -16.03
N GLN A 278 -12.15 13.10 -15.54
CA GLN A 278 -12.05 13.40 -14.13
C GLN A 278 -13.42 13.89 -13.67
N ARG A 279 -13.89 13.40 -12.52
CA ARG A 279 -15.04 14.00 -11.83
C ARG A 279 -14.75 14.16 -10.34
N PRO A 280 -15.21 15.24 -9.72
CA PRO A 280 -15.18 15.36 -8.28
C PRO A 280 -16.04 14.28 -7.64
N VAL A 281 -15.60 13.75 -6.51
CA VAL A 281 -16.33 12.80 -5.66
C VAL A 281 -16.05 13.18 -4.21
N LEU A 282 -16.90 12.73 -3.28
CA LEU A 282 -16.75 13.06 -1.85
C LEU A 282 -16.71 14.58 -1.59
N ALA A 283 -17.34 15.36 -2.48
CA ALA A 283 -17.55 16.79 -2.25
C ALA A 283 -18.31 16.96 -0.93
N ASP A 284 -17.88 17.91 -0.12
CA ASP A 284 -18.50 18.25 1.18
C ASP A 284 -18.39 17.17 2.25
N SER A 285 -17.53 16.17 2.08
CA SER A 285 -17.28 15.17 3.12
C SER A 285 -16.00 15.47 3.91
N ASP A 286 -16.07 15.36 5.23
CA ASP A 286 -14.93 15.53 6.13
C ASP A 286 -14.05 14.26 6.25
N PHE A 287 -14.17 13.33 5.30
CA PHE A 287 -13.43 12.07 5.36
C PHE A 287 -11.93 12.30 5.12
N GLN A 288 -11.15 12.14 6.19
CA GLN A 288 -9.70 11.97 6.06
C GLN A 288 -9.41 10.55 5.57
N LEU A 289 -9.19 10.43 4.26
CA LEU A 289 -8.83 9.17 3.65
C LEU A 289 -7.30 9.02 3.67
N PRO A 290 -6.74 8.02 4.36
CA PRO A 290 -5.33 7.68 4.21
C PRO A 290 -5.06 7.16 2.80
N SER A 291 -3.80 7.22 2.37
CA SER A 291 -3.37 6.59 1.13
C SER A 291 -3.43 5.06 1.22
N GLY A 292 -3.61 4.39 0.07
CA GLY A 292 -3.53 2.93 -0.02
C GLY A 292 -4.88 2.19 -0.01
N GLY A 293 -5.97 2.85 -0.40
CA GLY A 293 -7.28 2.25 -0.66
C GLY A 293 -7.35 1.42 -1.96
N THR A 294 -8.46 0.70 -2.15
CA THR A 294 -8.77 -0.02 -3.39
C THR A 294 -10.18 0.29 -3.91
N LEU A 295 -10.31 0.46 -5.22
CA LEU A 295 -11.56 0.82 -5.89
C LEU A 295 -12.21 -0.39 -6.58
N SER A 296 -13.54 -0.43 -6.52
CA SER A 296 -14.32 -1.35 -7.38
C SER A 296 -14.03 -1.08 -8.85
N ALA A 297 -14.21 -2.09 -9.71
CA ALA A 297 -13.89 -1.98 -11.14
C ALA A 297 -14.63 -0.82 -11.86
N ASP A 298 -15.84 -0.49 -11.41
CA ASP A 298 -16.66 0.62 -11.89
C ASP A 298 -16.35 1.97 -11.19
N GLY A 299 -15.49 1.98 -10.17
CA GLY A 299 -15.12 3.18 -9.42
C GLY A 299 -16.25 3.76 -8.57
N ARG A 300 -17.30 3.00 -8.26
CA ARG A 300 -18.41 3.45 -7.39
C ARG A 300 -18.09 3.29 -5.90
N TYR A 301 -17.32 2.27 -5.55
CA TYR A 301 -17.02 1.93 -4.17
C TYR A 301 -15.53 2.02 -3.90
N LEU A 302 -15.21 2.51 -2.71
CA LEU A 302 -13.86 2.57 -2.15
C LEU A 302 -13.81 1.71 -0.89
N ALA A 303 -12.82 0.83 -0.80
CA ALA A 303 -12.37 0.28 0.47
C ALA A 303 -11.11 1.03 0.89
N SER A 304 -11.08 1.61 2.10
CA SER A 304 -9.97 2.41 2.63
C SER A 304 -9.75 2.10 4.11
N LEU A 305 -8.52 2.25 4.60
CA LEU A 305 -8.28 2.38 6.04
C LEU A 305 -8.89 3.69 6.54
N THR A 306 -9.12 3.78 7.85
CA THR A 306 -9.38 5.05 8.55
C THR A 306 -8.10 5.54 9.22
N THR A 307 -8.00 6.85 9.45
CA THR A 307 -6.92 7.45 10.26
C THR A 307 -7.15 7.32 11.77
N ASP A 308 -8.31 6.79 12.19
CA ASP A 308 -8.64 6.57 13.60
C ASP A 308 -7.55 5.79 14.35
N ASP A 309 -7.38 6.10 15.63
CA ASP A 309 -6.46 5.40 16.50
C ASP A 309 -6.71 3.88 16.43
N PRO A 310 -5.65 3.07 16.28
CA PRO A 310 -5.79 1.63 16.31
C PRO A 310 -6.45 1.22 17.62
N ASP A 311 -7.20 0.12 17.58
CA ASP A 311 -7.81 -0.41 18.80
C ASP A 311 -6.74 -0.82 19.83
N PRO A 312 -7.09 -1.12 21.09
CA PRO A 312 -6.10 -1.55 22.09
C PRO A 312 -5.30 -2.81 21.70
N GLY A 313 -5.80 -3.61 20.74
CA GLY A 313 -5.10 -4.75 20.15
C GLY A 313 -4.16 -4.37 18.99
N GLY A 314 -4.07 -3.09 18.66
CA GLY A 314 -3.32 -2.55 17.53
C GLY A 314 -4.03 -2.68 16.18
N ASN A 315 -5.25 -3.22 16.13
CA ASN A 315 -5.95 -3.41 14.87
C ASN A 315 -6.40 -2.07 14.29
N GLY A 316 -6.28 -1.95 12.96
CA GLY A 316 -6.80 -0.81 12.24
C GLY A 316 -8.29 -0.94 12.01
N ARG A 317 -8.90 0.17 11.58
CA ARG A 317 -10.26 0.19 11.06
C ARG A 317 -10.23 0.49 9.57
N ALA A 318 -11.18 -0.09 8.86
CA ALA A 318 -11.37 0.15 7.44
C ALA A 318 -12.85 0.36 7.12
N LEU A 319 -13.11 1.14 6.09
CA LEU A 319 -14.45 1.46 5.61
C LEU A 319 -14.59 1.01 4.16
N VAL A 320 -15.78 0.56 3.83
CA VAL A 320 -16.27 0.49 2.45
C VAL A 320 -17.28 1.60 2.29
N LEU A 321 -17.06 2.48 1.32
CA LEU A 321 -17.89 3.66 1.09
C LEU A 321 -18.32 3.78 -0.37
N GLU A 322 -19.49 4.34 -0.57
CA GLU A 322 -20.02 4.74 -1.87
C GLU A 322 -19.56 6.16 -2.19
N LEU A 323 -18.77 6.33 -3.25
CA LEU A 323 -18.03 7.58 -3.52
C LEU A 323 -18.92 8.77 -3.87
N ASP A 324 -20.09 8.52 -4.45
CA ASP A 324 -20.99 9.58 -4.91
C ASP A 324 -21.77 10.22 -3.76
N THR A 325 -22.11 9.42 -2.75
CA THR A 325 -22.95 9.86 -1.62
C THR A 325 -22.16 9.93 -0.31
N ALA A 326 -20.87 9.58 -0.34
CA ALA A 326 -20.02 9.38 0.84
C ALA A 326 -20.64 8.42 1.89
N ARG A 327 -21.53 7.51 1.46
CA ARG A 327 -22.26 6.63 2.37
C ARG A 327 -21.36 5.48 2.78
N VAL A 328 -21.16 5.30 4.08
CA VAL A 328 -20.49 4.12 4.63
C VAL A 328 -21.38 2.90 4.46
N VAL A 329 -20.91 1.93 3.68
CA VAL A 329 -21.59 0.66 3.42
C VAL A 329 -21.20 -0.40 4.45
N LYS A 330 -19.94 -0.43 4.87
CA LYS A 330 -19.42 -1.37 5.88
C LYS A 330 -18.25 -0.75 6.64
N GLN A 331 -18.15 -1.05 7.93
CA GLN A 331 -16.95 -0.84 8.74
C GLN A 331 -16.32 -2.20 9.07
N MET A 332 -15.00 -2.29 9.11
CA MET A 332 -14.25 -3.54 9.28
C MET A 332 -13.13 -3.33 10.30
N VAL A 333 -12.85 -4.36 11.09
CA VAL A 333 -11.65 -4.44 11.93
C VAL A 333 -10.58 -5.19 11.16
N VAL A 334 -9.50 -4.51 10.79
CA VAL A 334 -8.41 -5.07 9.99
C VAL A 334 -7.18 -5.37 10.85
N PRO A 335 -6.52 -6.52 10.67
CA PRO A 335 -5.33 -6.87 11.45
C PRO A 335 -4.22 -5.82 11.30
N SER A 336 -3.53 -5.50 12.39
CA SER A 336 -2.40 -4.55 12.41
C SER A 336 -1.25 -4.92 11.45
N ALA A 337 -1.09 -6.21 11.17
CA ALA A 337 -0.10 -6.73 10.24
C ALA A 337 -0.46 -6.49 8.75
N ALA A 338 -1.67 -6.01 8.46
CA ALA A 338 -2.05 -5.59 7.12
C ALA A 338 -1.44 -4.20 6.87
N SER A 339 -0.47 -4.11 5.96
CA SER A 339 0.21 -2.88 5.55
C SER A 339 -0.66 -1.92 4.71
N GLY A 340 -1.98 -2.00 4.85
CA GLY A 340 -2.96 -1.31 4.02
C GLY A 340 -4.25 -2.13 3.84
N VAL A 341 -5.35 -1.48 3.45
CA VAL A 341 -6.60 -2.19 3.14
C VAL A 341 -6.48 -3.07 1.90
N THR A 342 -5.58 -2.75 0.98
CA THR A 342 -5.23 -3.59 -0.19
C THR A 342 -4.69 -4.96 0.21
N ALA A 343 -4.17 -5.08 1.44
CA ALA A 343 -3.78 -6.36 2.01
C ALA A 343 -4.98 -7.09 2.63
N ALA A 344 -5.99 -6.39 3.13
CA ALA A 344 -7.12 -6.97 3.87
C ALA A 344 -8.40 -7.16 3.04
N ALA A 345 -8.50 -6.55 1.85
CA ALA A 345 -9.68 -6.61 1.01
C ALA A 345 -9.34 -6.59 -0.49
N VAL A 346 -10.09 -7.38 -1.26
CA VAL A 346 -9.95 -7.52 -2.71
C VAL A 346 -11.31 -7.49 -3.39
N TRP A 347 -11.44 -6.70 -4.45
CA TRP A 347 -12.64 -6.66 -5.28
C TRP A 347 -12.67 -7.87 -6.22
N SER A 348 -13.88 -8.41 -6.47
CA SER A 348 -14.10 -9.33 -7.58
C SER A 348 -13.73 -8.66 -8.92
N PRO A 349 -13.36 -9.41 -9.96
CA PRO A 349 -12.90 -8.82 -11.22
C PRO A 349 -13.96 -7.94 -11.89
N ASP A 350 -15.24 -8.24 -11.67
CA ASP A 350 -16.38 -7.44 -12.13
C ASP A 350 -16.73 -6.25 -11.22
N GLY A 351 -16.06 -6.13 -10.07
CA GLY A 351 -16.27 -5.07 -9.07
C GLY A 351 -17.56 -5.18 -8.26
N ARG A 352 -18.35 -6.26 -8.42
CA ARG A 352 -19.67 -6.40 -7.78
C ARG A 352 -19.63 -6.95 -6.37
N ARG A 353 -18.50 -7.51 -5.95
CA ARG A 353 -18.31 -8.10 -4.62
C ARG A 353 -16.98 -7.66 -4.05
N LEU A 354 -16.95 -7.42 -2.75
CA LEU A 354 -15.72 -7.28 -1.99
C LEU A 354 -15.52 -8.53 -1.14
N VAL A 355 -14.36 -9.15 -1.25
CA VAL A 355 -13.90 -10.14 -0.26
C VAL A 355 -12.98 -9.40 0.70
N GLY A 356 -13.21 -9.52 2.00
CA GLY A 356 -12.36 -8.87 2.99
C GLY A 356 -12.13 -9.70 4.23
N ILE A 357 -11.26 -9.18 5.10
CA ILE A 357 -10.98 -9.70 6.44
C ILE A 357 -11.62 -8.75 7.45
N ASP A 358 -12.44 -9.30 8.34
CA ASP A 358 -13.06 -8.60 9.46
C ASP A 358 -12.85 -9.45 10.73
N ASP A 359 -12.12 -8.90 11.71
CA ASP A 359 -11.71 -9.61 12.93
C ASP A 359 -10.98 -10.94 12.62
N GLY A 360 -10.08 -10.91 11.64
CA GLY A 360 -9.31 -12.07 11.20
C GLY A 360 -10.11 -13.15 10.47
N GLN A 361 -11.40 -12.94 10.20
CA GLN A 361 -12.26 -13.85 9.47
C GLN A 361 -12.61 -13.32 8.08
N LEU A 362 -12.81 -14.24 7.14
CA LEU A 362 -13.22 -13.88 5.78
C LEU A 362 -14.69 -13.47 5.73
N PHE A 363 -15.01 -12.41 5.00
CA PHE A 363 -16.37 -12.07 4.63
C PHE A 363 -16.46 -11.74 3.13
N VAL A 364 -17.68 -11.80 2.61
CA VAL A 364 -18.05 -11.31 1.28
C VAL A 364 -19.16 -10.29 1.41
N LEU A 365 -18.95 -9.11 0.86
CA LEU A 365 -19.87 -7.98 0.86
C LEU A 365 -20.45 -7.76 -0.54
N ASP A 366 -21.77 -7.66 -0.63
CA ASP A 366 -22.46 -6.98 -1.72
C ASP A 366 -22.56 -5.48 -1.37
N PRO A 367 -21.77 -4.60 -2.01
CA PRO A 367 -21.74 -3.20 -1.65
C PRO A 367 -23.00 -2.44 -2.07
N ALA A 368 -23.80 -2.99 -3.00
CA ALA A 368 -25.04 -2.36 -3.44
C ALA A 368 -26.13 -2.48 -2.38
N THR A 369 -26.22 -3.65 -1.74
CA THR A 369 -27.22 -3.92 -0.70
C THR A 369 -26.69 -3.75 0.72
N GLY A 370 -25.37 -3.71 0.91
CA GLY A 370 -24.73 -3.78 2.22
C GLY A 370 -24.75 -5.18 2.85
N THR A 371 -25.26 -6.19 2.13
CA THR A 371 -25.38 -7.55 2.65
C THR A 371 -23.99 -8.18 2.79
N THR A 372 -23.69 -8.67 3.98
CA THR A 372 -22.42 -9.38 4.28
C THR A 372 -22.71 -10.85 4.55
N THR A 373 -21.88 -11.73 3.99
CA THR A 373 -21.90 -13.17 4.25
C THR A 373 -20.52 -13.63 4.73
N ARG A 374 -20.46 -14.66 5.56
CA ARG A 374 -19.20 -15.26 6.03
C ARG A 374 -19.16 -16.70 5.53
N PRO A 375 -18.47 -16.99 4.42
CA PRO A 375 -18.40 -18.35 3.90
C PRO A 375 -17.57 -19.21 4.85
N ASP A 376 -18.10 -20.39 5.19
CA ASP A 376 -17.31 -21.41 5.87
C ASP A 376 -16.34 -22.03 4.85
N LEU A 377 -15.05 -21.76 5.02
CA LEU A 377 -13.98 -22.31 4.18
C LEU A 377 -13.40 -23.62 4.75
N GLY A 378 -13.92 -24.14 5.86
CA GLY A 378 -13.38 -25.30 6.56
C GLY A 378 -11.99 -25.04 7.15
N LEU A 379 -11.70 -23.78 7.52
CA LEU A 379 -10.44 -23.42 8.18
C LEU A 379 -10.46 -23.92 9.63
N PRO A 380 -9.29 -24.26 10.21
CA PRO A 380 -9.20 -24.49 11.65
C PRO A 380 -9.78 -23.29 12.44
N PRO A 381 -10.52 -23.52 13.54
CA PRO A 381 -11.28 -22.47 14.24
C PRO A 381 -10.42 -21.31 14.77
N ASP A 382 -9.16 -21.58 15.11
CA ASP A 382 -8.22 -20.58 15.62
C ASP A 382 -7.44 -19.85 14.51
N THR A 383 -7.77 -20.13 13.25
CA THR A 383 -7.12 -19.46 12.11
C THR A 383 -7.49 -17.98 12.11
N ARG A 384 -6.48 -17.12 12.16
CA ARG A 384 -6.59 -15.68 11.94
C ARG A 384 -5.97 -15.34 10.59
N LEU A 385 -6.79 -14.82 9.68
CA LEU A 385 -6.35 -14.32 8.38
C LEU A 385 -5.75 -12.92 8.55
N LEU A 386 -4.68 -12.67 7.80
CA LEU A 386 -3.89 -11.44 7.83
C LEU A 386 -3.92 -10.71 6.49
N GLN A 387 -3.95 -11.46 5.38
CA GLN A 387 -3.95 -10.87 4.05
C GLN A 387 -4.75 -11.68 3.03
N LEU A 388 -5.22 -11.00 1.99
CA LEU A 388 -5.92 -11.53 0.82
C LEU A 388 -5.22 -11.11 -0.47
N ALA A 389 -5.35 -11.94 -1.49
CA ALA A 389 -5.01 -11.61 -2.87
C ALA A 389 -5.92 -12.38 -3.82
N LEU A 390 -6.26 -11.80 -4.96
CA LEU A 390 -7.10 -12.44 -5.97
C LEU A 390 -6.32 -12.61 -7.29
N ARG A 391 -6.33 -13.83 -7.82
CA ARG A 391 -5.91 -14.13 -9.18
C ARG A 391 -7.17 -14.37 -10.03
N PRO A 392 -7.52 -13.45 -10.94
CA PRO A 392 -8.61 -13.70 -11.89
C PRO A 392 -8.31 -14.94 -12.74
N ALA A 393 -9.35 -15.63 -13.21
CA ALA A 393 -9.17 -16.63 -14.26
C ALA A 393 -8.55 -15.97 -15.51
N ALA A 394 -7.69 -16.71 -16.21
CA ALA A 394 -7.20 -16.26 -17.51
C ALA A 394 -8.42 -16.05 -18.43
N SER A 395 -8.48 -14.90 -19.10
CA SER A 395 -9.44 -14.72 -20.19
C SER A 395 -9.11 -15.75 -21.29
N PRO A 396 -10.09 -16.52 -21.77
CA PRO A 396 -9.86 -17.56 -22.77
C PRO A 396 -9.35 -17.02 -24.11
#